data_AF-A0A939A993-F1
#
_entry.id   AF-A0A939A993-F1
#
_cell.length_a   1.000
_cell.length_b   1.000
_cell.length_c   1.000
_cell.angle_alpha   90.00
_cell.angle_beta   90.00
_cell.angle_gamma   90.00
#
_symmetry.space_group_name_H-M   'P 1'
#
loop_
_entity.id
_entity.type
_entity.pdbx_description
1 polymer ?
#
loop_
_entity_poly.entity_id
_entity_poly.type
_entity_poly.pdbx_seq_one_letter_code
_entity_poly.pdbx_strand_id
1 'polypeptide(L)'
;MVKWSDRLCKGLEYIMAFLLALMVVLVFGNVVLRYGFRSGIVISEELSRWLFVWMTFLGAVVGLNHGAHLGTEVLVKRLGGTGKKIVLAIAYLSMLFVCWLIFSGAWEQTKINLTTISAAMEAPVAF
;
A
#
# COMPACT_ATOMS: atom_id res chain seq x y z
N MET A 1 -14.84 -24.04 -5.78
CA MET A 1 -13.41 -23.74 -6.03
C MET A 1 -12.83 -22.63 -5.14
N VAL A 2 -13.46 -22.29 -3.99
CA VAL A 2 -13.09 -21.12 -3.16
C VAL A 2 -12.01 -21.44 -2.10
N LYS A 3 -11.91 -22.72 -1.67
CA LYS A 3 -11.01 -23.19 -0.59
C LYS A 3 -9.50 -23.07 -0.88
N TRP A 4 -9.09 -22.83 -2.13
CA TRP A 4 -7.67 -22.69 -2.49
C TRP A 4 -7.22 -21.24 -2.33
N SER A 5 -8.03 -20.29 -2.81
CA SER A 5 -7.81 -18.85 -2.64
C SER A 5 -7.83 -18.42 -1.17
N ASP A 6 -8.72 -18.98 -0.35
CA ASP A 6 -8.79 -18.66 1.08
C ASP A 6 -7.57 -19.14 1.87
N ARG A 7 -7.01 -20.31 1.49
CA ARG A 7 -5.79 -20.83 2.11
C ARG A 7 -4.57 -20.01 1.72
N LEU A 8 -4.49 -19.57 0.46
CA LEU A 8 -3.45 -18.65 0.02
C LEU A 8 -3.53 -17.31 0.73
N CYS A 9 -4.74 -16.74 0.88
CA CYS A 9 -4.91 -15.47 1.60
C CYS A 9 -4.49 -15.55 3.06
N LYS A 10 -4.81 -16.65 3.76
CA LYS A 10 -4.29 -16.88 5.12
C LYS A 10 -2.76 -16.98 5.17
N GLY A 11 -2.15 -17.66 4.19
CA GLY A 11 -0.69 -17.68 4.07
C GLY A 11 -0.10 -16.29 3.87
N LEU A 12 -0.73 -15.48 3.02
CA LEU A 12 -0.35 -14.09 2.78
C LEU A 12 -0.49 -13.22 4.03
N GLU A 13 -1.54 -13.42 4.84
CA GLU A 13 -1.70 -12.72 6.13
C GLU A 13 -0.56 -13.02 7.10
N TYR A 14 -0.14 -14.28 7.22
CA TYR A 14 1.02 -14.63 8.04
C TYR A 14 2.31 -14.00 7.52
N ILE A 15 2.51 -13.98 6.20
CA ILE A 15 3.67 -13.32 5.58
C ILE A 15 3.62 -11.81 5.86
N MET A 16 2.46 -11.15 5.73
CA MET A 16 2.32 -9.73 6.05
C MET A 16 2.62 -9.43 7.53
N ALA A 17 2.10 -10.26 8.45
CA ALA A 17 2.38 -10.13 9.88
C ALA A 17 3.88 -10.28 10.18
N PHE A 18 4.54 -11.23 9.52
CA PHE A 18 5.99 -11.42 9.63
C PHE A 18 6.78 -10.23 9.06
N LEU A 19 6.42 -9.75 7.87
CA LEU A 19 7.03 -8.56 7.24
C LEU A 19 6.90 -7.33 8.14
N LEU A 20 5.74 -7.15 8.79
CA LEU A 20 5.49 -6.05 9.72
C LEU A 20 6.36 -6.18 10.98
N ALA A 21 6.42 -7.37 11.59
CA ALA A 21 7.26 -7.60 12.74
C ALA A 21 8.74 -7.37 12.42
N LEU A 22 9.22 -7.85 11.27
CA LEU A 22 10.58 -7.63 10.79
C LEU A 22 10.88 -6.13 10.61
N MET A 23 9.96 -5.39 9.98
CA MET A 23 10.09 -3.94 9.80
C MET A 23 10.19 -3.20 11.14
N VAL A 24 9.38 -3.58 12.14
CA VAL A 24 9.43 -3.00 13.49
C VAL A 24 10.78 -3.26 14.14
N VAL A 25 11.29 -4.50 14.09
CA VAL A 25 12.59 -4.86 14.68
C VAL A 25 13.73 -4.09 14.01
N LEU A 26 13.70 -3.96 12.68
CA LEU A 26 14.70 -3.21 11.93
C LEU A 26 14.71 -1.73 12.32
N VAL A 27 13.55 -1.06 12.27
CA VAL A 27 13.45 0.37 12.58
C VAL A 27 13.77 0.63 14.05
N PHE A 28 13.25 -0.18 14.96
CA PHE A 28 13.55 -0.06 16.40
C PHE A 28 15.02 -0.32 16.70
N GLY A 29 15.60 -1.37 16.11
CA GLY A 29 17.02 -1.67 16.24
C GLY A 29 17.89 -0.52 15.74
N ASN A 30 17.54 0.08 14.60
CA ASN A 30 18.25 1.23 14.05
C ASN A 30 18.17 2.47 14.98
N VAL A 31 17.03 2.71 15.62
CA VAL A 31 16.87 3.78 16.63
C VAL A 31 17.77 3.50 17.84
N VAL A 32 17.74 2.29 18.40
CA VAL A 32 18.59 1.92 19.55
C VAL A 32 20.08 2.05 19.22
N LEU A 33 20.50 1.60 18.04
CA LEU A 33 21.89 1.73 17.59
C LEU A 33 22.29 3.20 17.45
N ARG A 34 21.45 4.00 16.79
CA ARG A 34 21.72 5.41 16.51
C ARG A 34 21.83 6.25 17.78
N TYR A 35 20.94 6.03 18.76
CA TYR A 35 20.93 6.81 20.01
C TYR A 35 21.83 6.21 21.09
N GLY A 36 21.98 4.89 21.16
CA GLY A 36 22.78 4.20 22.18
C GLY A 36 24.26 4.06 21.81
N PHE A 37 24.58 3.74 20.56
CA PHE A 37 25.94 3.44 20.10
C PHE A 37 26.53 4.51 19.17
N ARG A 38 25.79 5.60 18.88
CA ARG A 38 26.15 6.65 17.89
C ARG A 38 26.51 6.10 16.50
N SER A 39 26.10 4.87 16.20
CA SER A 39 26.30 4.17 14.94
C SER A 39 24.92 3.75 14.43
N GLY A 40 24.60 4.03 13.17
CA GLY A 40 23.29 3.72 12.57
C GLY A 40 23.46 2.86 11.33
N ILE A 41 22.52 1.94 11.10
CA ILE A 41 22.51 1.08 9.91
C ILE A 41 21.64 1.77 8.86
N VAL A 42 22.26 2.49 7.91
CA VAL A 42 21.56 3.21 6.83
C VAL A 42 20.66 2.27 6.01
N ILE A 43 21.14 1.04 5.77
CA ILE A 43 20.40 0.00 5.03
C ILE A 43 19.06 -0.36 5.71
N SER A 44 18.93 -0.19 7.03
CA SER A 44 17.70 -0.52 7.74
C SER A 44 16.52 0.38 7.33
N GLU A 45 16.79 1.61 6.92
CA GLU A 45 15.76 2.58 6.48
C GLU A 45 15.27 2.29 5.04
N GLU A 46 16.15 1.81 4.18
CA GLU A 46 15.79 1.41 2.81
C GLU A 46 15.10 0.04 2.79
N LEU A 47 15.63 -0.92 3.54
CA LEU A 47 15.05 -2.25 3.64
C LEU A 47 13.62 -2.20 4.21
N SER A 48 13.40 -1.39 5.25
CA SER A 48 12.05 -1.19 5.81
C SER A 48 11.08 -0.55 4.80
N ARG A 49 11.52 0.39 3.97
CA ARG A 49 10.71 0.94 2.87
C ARG A 49 10.34 -0.13 1.84
N TRP A 50 11.29 -0.97 1.42
CA TRP A 50 11.00 -2.05 0.49
C TRP A 50 10.02 -3.08 1.07
N LEU A 51 10.20 -3.47 2.34
CA LEU A 51 9.27 -4.36 3.04
C LEU A 51 7.86 -3.76 3.12
N PHE A 52 7.76 -2.46 3.38
CA PHE A 52 6.48 -1.74 3.39
C PHE A 52 5.77 -1.77 2.03
N VAL A 53 6.50 -1.52 0.94
CA VAL A 53 5.95 -1.58 -0.43
C VAL A 53 5.43 -2.99 -0.77
N TRP A 54 6.18 -4.03 -0.41
CA TRP A 54 5.69 -5.41 -0.60
C TRP A 54 4.45 -5.71 0.24
N MET A 55 4.41 -5.24 1.48
CA MET A 55 3.26 -5.43 2.36
C MET A 55 1.99 -4.74 1.82
N THR A 56 2.09 -3.54 1.24
CA THR A 56 0.92 -2.85 0.67
C THR A 56 0.35 -3.61 -0.53
N PHE A 57 1.20 -4.14 -1.41
CA PHE A 57 0.74 -4.97 -2.53
C PHE A 57 0.07 -6.26 -2.06
N LEU A 58 0.67 -6.97 -1.10
CA LEU A 58 0.08 -8.18 -0.52
C LEU A 58 -1.25 -7.88 0.20
N GLY A 59 -1.31 -6.77 0.92
CA GLY A 59 -2.51 -6.32 1.64
C GLY A 59 -3.66 -5.98 0.70
N ALA A 60 -3.39 -5.38 -0.45
CA ALA A 60 -4.40 -5.10 -1.47
C ALA A 60 -5.06 -6.40 -1.99
N VAL A 61 -4.26 -7.45 -2.26
CA VAL A 61 -4.77 -8.75 -2.73
C VAL A 61 -5.65 -9.41 -1.67
N VAL A 62 -5.21 -9.43 -0.41
CA VAL A 62 -5.98 -10.01 0.70
C VAL A 62 -7.27 -9.20 0.99
N GLY A 63 -7.21 -7.88 0.89
CA GLY A 63 -8.36 -6.99 1.07
C GLY A 63 -9.44 -7.15 -0.01
N LEU A 64 -9.03 -7.40 -1.26
CA LEU A 64 -9.95 -7.74 -2.35
C LEU A 64 -10.64 -9.09 -2.10
N ASN A 65 -9.90 -10.10 -1.60
CA ASN A 65 -10.49 -11.42 -1.33
C ASN A 65 -11.49 -11.41 -0.17
N HIS A 66 -11.28 -10.56 0.85
CA HIS A 66 -12.25 -10.36 1.95
C HIS A 66 -13.50 -9.58 1.53
N GLY A 67 -13.56 -9.11 0.28
CA GLY A 67 -14.75 -8.47 -0.27
C GLY A 67 -15.07 -7.16 0.44
N ALA A 68 -14.08 -6.28 0.67
CA ALA A 68 -14.31 -4.96 1.28
C ALA A 68 -15.41 -4.12 0.58
N HIS A 69 -15.76 -4.43 -0.68
CA HIS A 69 -16.88 -3.82 -1.42
C HIS A 69 -18.27 -4.45 -1.16
N LEU A 70 -18.38 -5.56 -0.40
CA LEU A 70 -19.66 -6.20 -0.06
C LEU A 70 -20.63 -5.24 0.64
N GLY A 71 -20.10 -4.34 1.49
CA GLY A 71 -20.91 -3.36 2.21
C GLY A 71 -21.62 -2.36 1.30
N THR A 72 -20.93 -1.88 0.25
CA THR A 72 -21.53 -0.94 -0.72
C THR A 72 -22.49 -1.64 -1.66
N GLU A 73 -22.25 -2.91 -2.01
CA GLU A 73 -23.17 -3.70 -2.85
C GLU A 73 -24.55 -3.92 -2.20
N VAL A 74 -24.61 -4.16 -0.89
CA VAL A 74 -25.87 -4.38 -0.18
C VAL A 74 -26.72 -3.09 -0.16
N LEU A 75 -26.08 -1.93 0.04
CA LEU A 75 -26.76 -0.63 0.03
C LEU A 75 -27.31 -0.31 -1.37
N VAL A 76 -26.53 -0.59 -2.42
CA VAL A 76 -26.94 -0.36 -3.82
C VAL A 76 -28.05 -1.31 -4.26
N LYS A 77 -28.09 -2.55 -3.74
CA LYS A 77 -29.16 -3.53 -4.03
C LYS A 77 -30.52 -3.16 -3.44
N ARG A 78 -30.57 -2.31 -2.39
CA ARG A 78 -31.83 -1.84 -1.78
C ARG A 78 -32.44 -0.62 -2.48
N LEU A 79 -31.72 0.00 -3.42
CA LEU A 79 -32.18 1.19 -4.16
C LEU A 79 -32.93 0.79 -5.44
N GLY A 80 -33.97 1.56 -5.80
CA GLY A 80 -34.71 1.38 -7.05
C GLY A 80 -33.84 1.61 -8.31
N GLY A 81 -34.38 1.27 -9.49
CA GLY A 81 -33.61 1.25 -10.75
C GLY A 81 -32.92 2.58 -11.11
N THR A 82 -33.59 3.72 -10.89
CA THR A 82 -33.01 5.05 -11.18
C THR A 82 -31.98 5.47 -10.14
N GLY A 83 -32.24 5.21 -8.84
CA GLY A 83 -31.30 5.51 -7.76
C GLY A 83 -30.00 4.72 -7.87
N LYS A 84 -30.08 3.45 -8.29
CA LYS A 84 -28.90 2.62 -8.57
C LYS A 84 -28.00 3.22 -9.66
N LYS A 85 -28.58 3.74 -10.75
CA LYS A 85 -27.81 4.38 -11.84
C LYS A 85 -27.08 5.64 -11.36
N ILE A 86 -27.75 6.47 -10.56
CA ILE A 86 -27.17 7.71 -10.03
C ILE A 86 -26.00 7.40 -9.08
N VAL A 87 -26.20 6.49 -8.12
CA VAL A 87 -25.15 6.10 -7.17
C VAL A 87 -23.95 5.49 -7.89
N LEU A 88 -24.18 4.67 -8.92
CA LEU A 88 -23.12 4.09 -9.72
C LEU A 88 -22.36 5.14 -10.55
N ALA A 89 -23.07 6.13 -11.10
CA ALA A 89 -22.44 7.25 -11.80
C ALA A 89 -21.57 8.11 -10.87
N ILE A 90 -22.05 8.39 -9.65
CA ILE A 90 -21.28 9.09 -8.62
C ILE A 90 -20.05 8.27 -8.21
N ALA A 91 -20.20 6.96 -8.03
CA ALA A 91 -19.08 6.07 -7.70
C ALA A 91 -18.00 6.13 -8.80
N TYR A 92 -18.37 6.04 -10.07
CA TYR A 92 -17.40 6.14 -11.17
C TYR A 92 -16.76 7.52 -11.26
N LEU A 93 -17.52 8.61 -11.09
CA LEU A 93 -16.96 9.95 -11.03
C LEU A 93 -15.95 10.11 -9.88
N SER A 94 -16.28 9.59 -8.70
CA SER A 94 -15.39 9.62 -7.54
C SER A 94 -14.13 8.81 -7.76
N MET A 95 -14.23 7.63 -8.40
CA MET A 95 -13.08 6.83 -8.79
C MET A 95 -12.18 7.57 -9.79
N LEU A 96 -12.78 8.22 -10.80
CA LEU A 96 -12.05 9.01 -11.79
C LEU A 96 -11.33 10.20 -11.15
N PHE A 97 -11.97 10.85 -10.18
CA PHE A 97 -11.37 11.93 -9.40
C PHE A 97 -10.19 11.45 -8.55
N VAL A 98 -10.31 10.31 -7.87
CA VAL A 98 -9.20 9.71 -7.10
C VAL A 98 -8.04 9.33 -8.03
N CYS A 99 -8.32 8.73 -9.19
CA CYS A 99 -7.29 8.43 -10.19
C CYS A 99 -6.57 9.70 -10.66
N TRP A 100 -7.30 10.80 -10.85
CA TRP A 100 -6.70 12.09 -11.20
C TRP A 100 -5.82 12.66 -10.09
N LEU A 101 -6.25 12.58 -8.81
CA LEU A 101 -5.43 13.00 -7.67
C LEU A 101 -4.14 12.19 -7.55
N ILE A 102 -4.22 10.86 -7.72
CA ILE A 102 -3.04 9.99 -7.70
C ILE A 102 -2.10 10.37 -8.85
N PHE A 103 -2.63 10.60 -10.06
CA PHE A 103 -1.83 11.01 -11.21
C PHE A 103 -1.14 12.36 -10.99
N SER A 104 -1.87 13.36 -10.48
CA SER A 104 -1.29 14.67 -10.18
C SER A 104 -0.20 14.59 -9.11
N GLY A 105 -0.45 13.83 -8.03
CA GLY A 105 0.53 13.63 -6.97
C GLY A 105 1.78 12.89 -7.46
N ALA A 106 1.59 11.84 -8.27
CA ALA A 106 2.68 11.09 -8.88
C ALA A 106 3.52 11.95 -9.84
N TRP A 107 2.88 12.83 -10.62
CA TRP A 107 3.58 13.74 -11.53
C TRP A 107 4.45 14.75 -10.78
N GLU A 108 3.92 15.36 -9.71
CA GLU A 108 4.71 16.23 -8.82
C GLU A 108 5.85 15.46 -8.16
N GLN A 109 5.58 14.25 -7.67
CA GLN A 109 6.58 13.39 -7.05
C GLN A 109 7.72 13.02 -8.02
N THR A 110 7.41 12.73 -9.28
CA THR A 110 8.42 12.47 -10.33
C THR A 110 9.28 13.70 -10.58
N LYS A 111 8.69 14.90 -10.65
CA LYS A 111 9.45 16.15 -10.82
C LYS A 111 10.42 16.41 -9.67
N ILE A 112 10.02 16.10 -8.43
CA ILE A 112 10.87 16.23 -7.24
C ILE A 112 11.96 15.14 -7.21
N ASN A 113 11.61 13.91 -7.59
CA ASN A 113 12.55 12.80 -7.63
C ASN A 113 13.63 12.95 -8.71
N LEU A 114 13.38 13.72 -9.78
CA LEU A 114 14.38 14.02 -10.82
C LEU A 114 15.58 14.83 -10.29
N THR A 115 15.41 15.61 -9.23
CA THR A 115 16.48 16.41 -8.61
C THR A 115 17.03 15.77 -7.34
N THR A 116 16.48 14.62 -6.94
CA THR A 116 16.85 13.91 -5.71
C THR A 116 17.71 12.69 -6.07
N ILE A 117 18.87 12.56 -5.43
CA ILE A 117 19.80 11.44 -5.58
C ILE A 117 19.59 10.46 -4.42
N SER A 118 19.52 9.16 -4.72
CA SER A 118 19.39 8.11 -3.70
C SER A 118 20.65 8.04 -2.84
N ALA A 119 20.50 8.02 -1.51
CA ALA A 119 21.60 7.99 -0.56
C ALA A 119 22.45 6.70 -0.61
N ALA A 120 21.95 5.61 -1.20
CA ALA A 120 22.67 4.34 -1.29
C ALA A 120 23.13 3.91 -2.69
N MET A 121 22.56 4.48 -3.76
CA MET A 121 22.84 4.02 -5.14
C MET A 121 23.51 5.09 -6.02
N GLU A 122 23.65 6.32 -5.51
CA GLU A 122 24.14 7.51 -6.26
C GLU A 122 23.41 7.74 -7.61
N ALA A 123 22.24 7.12 -7.79
CA ALA A 123 21.40 7.25 -8.98
C ALA A 123 20.17 8.13 -8.69
N PRO A 124 19.62 8.83 -9.71
CA PRO A 124 18.40 9.60 -9.56
C PRO A 124 17.23 8.68 -9.21
N VAL A 125 16.48 8.98 -8.14
CA VAL A 125 15.30 8.19 -7.71
C VAL A 125 14.09 8.32 -8.64
N ALA A 126 14.26 8.94 -9.80
CA ALA A 126 13.25 9.05 -10.84
C ALA A 126 13.15 7.78 -11.73
N PHE A 127 14.13 6.87 -11.66
CA PHE A 127 14.17 5.59 -12.38
C PHE A 127 14.31 4.41 -11.43
#